data_AF-A0A354FRJ2-F1
#
_entry.id   AF-A0A354FRJ2-F1
#
_cell.length_a   1.000
_cell.length_b   1.000
_cell.length_c   1.000
_cell.angle_alpha   90.00
_cell.angle_beta   90.00
_cell.angle_gamma   90.00
#
_symmetry.space_group_name_H-M   'P 1'
#
loop_
_entity.id
_entity.type
_entity.pdbx_description
1 polymer ?
#
loop_
_entity_poly.entity_id
_entity_poly.type
_entity_poly.pdbx_seq_one_letter_code
_entity_poly.pdbx_strand_id
1 'polypeptide(L)'
;MSSRKDIEVIPARSPWRDAWLKLGKNRLAMFGLGFFATMVILCYASPLFYPHSPTSQTLSLGATPPLSMGIELRYDAESEEADEVITVKEFADVYASNPEEEALRIRNGEVIDVDGLIFSKSSRIHILGTDGHGRDLLARIFQGGR
;
A
#
# COMPACT_ATOMS: atom_id res chain seq x y z
N MET A 1 41.43 59.89 30.00
CA MET A 1 40.02 59.46 30.07
C MET A 1 39.82 58.42 28.97
N SER A 2 39.99 57.13 29.28
CA SER A 2 39.87 56.05 28.29
C SER A 2 38.41 55.59 28.25
N SER A 3 37.77 55.77 27.10
CA SER A 3 36.36 55.44 26.88
C SER A 3 36.14 53.93 27.01
N ARG A 4 35.31 53.53 27.98
CA ARG A 4 34.91 52.14 28.21
C ARG A 4 34.02 51.75 27.02
N LYS A 5 34.53 50.90 26.12
CA LYS A 5 33.70 50.31 25.04
C LYS A 5 32.57 49.52 25.71
N ASP A 6 31.34 49.92 25.43
CA ASP A 6 30.15 49.17 25.85
C ASP A 6 30.24 47.75 25.28
N ILE A 7 30.21 46.75 26.17
CA ILE A 7 30.19 45.35 25.77
C ILE A 7 28.77 45.06 25.28
N GLU A 8 28.61 44.98 23.97
CA GLU A 8 27.36 44.57 23.35
C GLU A 8 27.07 43.11 23.72
N VAL A 9 26.13 42.91 24.64
CA VAL A 9 25.70 41.57 25.07
C VAL A 9 24.83 40.98 23.96
N ILE A 10 25.43 40.15 23.11
CA ILE A 10 24.68 39.38 22.11
C ILE A 10 23.76 38.43 22.88
N PRO A 11 22.42 38.51 22.72
CA PRO A 11 21.51 37.65 23.45
C PRO A 11 21.78 36.19 23.08
N ALA A 12 21.98 35.34 24.10
CA ALA A 12 22.23 33.92 23.92
C ALA A 12 21.05 33.28 23.18
N ARG A 13 21.27 32.83 21.94
CA ARG A 13 20.28 32.09 21.16
C ARG A 13 20.35 30.61 21.51
N SER A 14 19.20 29.95 21.56
CA SER A 14 19.13 28.51 21.77
C SER A 14 19.80 27.78 20.59
N PRO A 15 20.78 26.89 20.86
CA PRO A 15 21.44 26.11 19.82
C PRO A 15 20.47 25.31 18.94
N TRP A 16 19.36 24.82 19.52
CA TRP A 16 18.30 24.11 18.81
C TRP A 16 17.58 24.99 17.77
N ARG A 17 17.26 26.22 18.17
CA ARG A 17 16.60 27.19 17.29
C ARG A 17 17.52 27.60 16.14
N ASP A 18 18.81 27.79 16.42
CA ASP A 18 19.78 28.13 15.38
C ASP A 18 20.02 26.97 14.40
N ALA A 19 20.00 25.71 14.87
CA ALA A 19 20.05 24.54 14.02
C ALA A 19 18.83 24.45 13.09
N TRP A 20 17.61 24.64 13.62
CA TRP A 20 16.38 24.63 12.81
C TRP A 20 16.37 25.73 11.76
N LEU A 21 16.80 26.95 12.11
CA LEU A 21 16.90 28.05 11.17
C LEU A 21 17.90 27.78 10.04
N LYS A 22 19.00 27.08 10.32
CA LYS A 22 19.98 26.68 9.30
C LYS A 22 19.43 25.57 8.40
N LEU A 23 18.73 24.59 8.97
CA LEU A 23 18.11 23.50 8.24
C LEU A 23 17.00 24.01 7.30
N GLY A 24 16.15 24.93 7.78
CA GLY A 24 15.09 25.57 7.00
C GLY A 24 15.57 26.38 5.79
N LYS A 25 16.82 26.87 5.80
CA LYS A 25 17.41 27.57 4.65
C LYS A 25 17.82 26.62 3.52
N ASN A 26 18.02 25.34 3.80
CA ASN A 26 18.38 24.36 2.80
C ASN A 26 17.11 23.70 2.22
N ARG A 27 16.72 24.13 1.02
CA ARG A 27 15.52 23.61 0.33
C ARG A 27 15.58 22.10 0.08
N LEU A 28 16.76 21.55 -0.23
CA LEU A 28 16.95 20.12 -0.45
C LEU A 28 16.77 19.32 0.86
N ALA A 29 17.31 19.85 1.96
CA ALA A 29 17.15 19.21 3.26
C ALA A 29 15.69 19.26 3.76
N MET A 30 14.99 20.37 3.52
CA MET A 30 13.56 20.48 3.83
C MET A 30 12.70 19.56 2.96
N PHE A 31 13.07 19.33 1.70
CA PHE A 31 12.42 18.33 0.87
C PHE A 31 12.59 16.92 1.44
N GLY A 32 13.82 16.53 1.81
CA GLY A 32 14.08 15.23 2.43
C GLY A 32 13.32 15.04 3.75
N LEU A 33 13.29 16.07 4.60
CA LEU A 33 12.50 16.08 5.83
C LEU A 33 11.01 15.90 5.54
N GLY A 34 10.47 16.63 4.56
CA GLY A 34 9.06 16.52 4.17
C GLY A 34 8.72 15.14 3.62
N PHE A 35 9.56 14.58 2.75
CA PHE A 35 9.40 13.23 2.23
C PHE A 35 9.41 12.18 3.35
N PHE A 36 10.38 12.25 4.26
CA PHE A 36 10.48 11.35 5.40
C PHE A 36 9.26 11.48 6.34
N ALA A 37 8.84 12.70 6.65
CA ALA A 37 7.66 12.95 7.47
C ALA A 37 6.40 12.35 6.82
N THR A 38 6.24 12.50 5.50
CA THR A 38 5.15 11.86 4.74
C THR A 38 5.21 10.34 4.85
N MET A 39 6.38 9.72 4.72
CA MET A 39 6.52 8.26 4.88
C MET A 39 6.11 7.80 6.29
N VAL A 40 6.56 8.49 7.34
CA VAL A 40 6.17 8.19 8.73
C VAL A 40 4.65 8.28 8.90
N ILE A 41 4.04 9.34 8.37
CA ILE A 41 2.59 9.52 8.39
C ILE A 41 1.89 8.36 7.68
N LEU A 42 2.33 7.97 6.48
CA LEU A 42 1.74 6.86 5.73
C LEU A 42 1.85 5.52 6.48
N CYS A 43 3.01 5.21 7.07
CA CYS A 43 3.18 3.98 7.85
C CYS A 43 2.21 3.91 9.03
N TYR A 44 2.10 5.00 9.81
CA TYR A 44 1.24 5.04 10.99
C TYR A 44 -0.25 5.20 10.68
N ALA A 45 -0.60 5.94 9.62
CA ALA A 45 -1.98 6.16 9.19
C ALA A 45 -2.52 5.04 8.29
N SER A 46 -1.67 4.11 7.83
CA SER A 46 -2.07 3.00 6.95
C SER A 46 -3.32 2.21 7.39
N PRO A 47 -3.57 1.92 8.68
CA PRO A 47 -4.77 1.18 9.08
C PRO A 47 -6.08 1.93 8.81
N LEU A 48 -6.02 3.25 8.60
CA LEU A 48 -7.20 4.08 8.34
C LEU A 48 -7.66 4.00 6.89
N PHE A 49 -6.75 3.72 5.95
CA PHE A 49 -7.04 3.79 4.51
C PHE A 49 -6.63 2.55 3.71
N TYR A 50 -5.84 1.63 4.29
CA TYR A 50 -5.38 0.42 3.63
C TYR A 50 -5.89 -0.82 4.40
N PRO A 51 -7.11 -1.30 4.10
CA PRO A 51 -7.78 -2.36 4.84
C PRO A 51 -7.27 -3.77 4.46
N HIS A 52 -5.96 -3.91 4.25
CA HIS A 52 -5.34 -5.19 3.93
C HIS A 52 -4.60 -5.73 5.16
N SER A 53 -4.85 -6.99 5.50
CA SER A 53 -4.08 -7.65 6.55
C SER A 53 -2.64 -7.91 6.05
N PRO A 54 -1.60 -7.50 6.79
CA PRO A 54 -0.22 -7.78 6.42
C PRO A 54 0.16 -9.26 6.65
N THR A 55 -0.72 -10.02 7.31
CA THR A 55 -0.48 -11.42 7.71
C THR A 55 -1.39 -12.42 7.01
N SER A 56 -2.45 -11.96 6.32
CA SER A 56 -3.32 -12.85 5.56
C SER A 56 -2.53 -13.49 4.42
N GLN A 57 -2.59 -14.82 4.36
CA GLN A 57 -1.84 -15.62 3.41
C GLN A 57 -2.81 -16.22 2.38
N THR A 58 -2.57 -15.97 1.10
CA THR A 58 -3.41 -16.46 0.00
C THR A 58 -2.50 -17.06 -1.07
N LEU A 59 -2.26 -18.37 -1.01
CA LEU A 59 -1.24 -19.05 -1.82
C LEU A 59 -1.45 -18.92 -3.34
N SER A 60 -2.71 -18.92 -3.78
CA SER A 60 -3.12 -18.65 -5.17
C SER A 60 -2.63 -17.30 -5.69
N LEU A 61 -2.52 -16.30 -4.80
CA LEU A 61 -1.97 -14.98 -5.10
C LEU A 61 -0.46 -14.91 -4.85
N GLY A 62 0.29 -16.01 -4.94
CA GLY A 62 1.74 -16.00 -4.78
C GLY A 62 2.47 -15.20 -5.87
N ALA A 63 3.42 -14.35 -5.47
CA ALA A 63 4.35 -13.64 -6.37
C ALA A 63 3.65 -12.86 -7.51
N THR A 64 2.57 -12.16 -7.22
CA THR A 64 1.84 -11.36 -8.22
C THR A 64 2.53 -10.02 -8.50
N PRO A 65 2.42 -9.48 -9.72
CA PRO A 65 3.01 -8.18 -10.07
C PRO A 65 2.25 -7.01 -9.40
N PRO A 66 2.82 -5.79 -9.45
CA PRO A 66 2.13 -4.57 -9.03
C PRO A 66 0.80 -4.38 -9.76
N LEU A 67 -0.18 -3.79 -9.06
CA LEU A 67 -1.54 -3.54 -9.54
C LEU A 67 -2.29 -4.82 -9.94
N SER A 68 -1.91 -5.97 -9.39
CA SER A 68 -2.64 -7.21 -9.57
C SER A 68 -4.01 -7.14 -8.87
N MET A 69 -4.97 -7.81 -9.48
CA MET A 69 -6.34 -7.94 -9.00
C MET A 69 -6.66 -9.43 -8.90
N GLY A 70 -7.30 -9.81 -7.79
CA GLY A 70 -7.84 -11.15 -7.61
C GLY A 70 -9.21 -11.31 -8.24
N ILE A 71 -9.59 -12.56 -8.47
CA ILE A 71 -10.96 -12.98 -8.78
C ILE A 71 -11.45 -13.74 -7.56
N GLU A 72 -12.61 -13.33 -7.05
CA GLU A 72 -13.29 -14.02 -5.95
C GLU A 72 -14.02 -15.22 -6.51
N LEU A 73 -13.78 -16.38 -5.91
CA LEU A 73 -14.45 -17.65 -6.20
C LEU A 73 -15.40 -17.97 -5.05
N ARG A 74 -16.63 -18.33 -5.40
CA ARG A 74 -17.68 -18.76 -4.47
C ARG A 74 -18.25 -20.10 -4.92
N TYR A 75 -18.29 -21.07 -4.02
CA TYR A 75 -18.95 -22.37 -4.24
C TYR A 75 -20.46 -22.26 -4.07
N ASP A 76 -20.91 -21.31 -3.24
CA ASP A 76 -22.31 -21.04 -2.98
C ASP A 76 -22.64 -19.56 -3.29
N ALA A 77 -23.66 -19.34 -4.10
CA ALA A 77 -24.17 -18.03 -4.46
C ALA A 77 -24.64 -17.22 -3.25
N GLU A 78 -25.03 -17.89 -2.17
CA GLU A 78 -25.55 -17.26 -0.96
C GLU A 78 -24.46 -16.88 0.05
N SER A 79 -23.21 -17.34 -0.13
CA SER A 79 -22.13 -17.06 0.83
C SER A 79 -21.74 -15.58 0.86
N GLU A 80 -21.87 -14.88 1.99
CA GLU A 80 -21.53 -13.45 2.08
C GLU A 80 -20.05 -13.14 1.79
N GLU A 81 -19.15 -14.09 2.07
CA GLU A 81 -17.71 -13.97 1.82
C GLU A 81 -17.26 -14.92 0.70
N ALA A 82 -16.24 -14.51 -0.04
CA ALA A 82 -15.60 -15.36 -1.03
C ALA A 82 -14.85 -16.50 -0.34
N ASP A 83 -15.05 -17.73 -0.84
CA ASP A 83 -14.36 -18.91 -0.34
C ASP A 83 -12.85 -18.84 -0.66
N GLU A 84 -12.53 -18.41 -1.89
CA GLU A 84 -11.17 -18.26 -2.35
C GLU A 84 -10.99 -16.99 -3.19
N VAL A 85 -9.74 -16.52 -3.26
CA VAL A 85 -9.34 -15.46 -4.19
C VAL A 85 -8.22 -15.98 -5.05
N ILE A 86 -8.44 -16.07 -6.35
CA ILE A 86 -7.49 -16.62 -7.32
C ILE A 86 -6.96 -15.54 -8.25
N THR A 87 -5.88 -15.84 -8.98
CA THR A 87 -5.38 -14.90 -10.01
C THR A 87 -6.21 -14.99 -11.28
N VAL A 88 -6.19 -13.92 -12.09
CA VAL A 88 -6.76 -13.94 -13.44
C VAL A 88 -6.14 -15.06 -14.29
N LYS A 89 -4.86 -15.34 -14.09
CA LYS A 89 -4.16 -16.42 -14.79
C LYS A 89 -4.67 -17.79 -14.37
N GLU A 90 -4.81 -18.03 -13.08
CA GLU A 90 -5.34 -19.30 -12.56
C GLU A 90 -6.78 -19.54 -13.01
N PHE A 91 -7.62 -18.49 -12.99
CA PHE A 91 -8.96 -18.55 -13.59
C PHE A 91 -8.90 -18.96 -15.07
N ALA A 92 -8.06 -18.28 -15.86
CA ALA A 92 -7.88 -18.55 -17.28
C ALA A 92 -7.37 -19.96 -17.60
N ASP A 93 -6.44 -20.48 -16.78
CA ASP A 93 -5.76 -21.76 -17.02
C ASP A 93 -6.60 -22.97 -16.54
N VAL A 94 -7.43 -22.80 -15.51
CA VAL A 94 -8.10 -23.91 -14.82
C VAL A 94 -9.60 -23.97 -15.08
N TYR A 95 -10.28 -22.82 -15.13
CA TYR A 95 -11.75 -22.78 -15.13
C TYR A 95 -12.32 -22.25 -16.45
N ALA A 96 -11.68 -21.26 -17.05
CA ALA A 96 -12.25 -20.57 -18.21
C ALA A 96 -12.23 -21.44 -19.47
N SER A 97 -13.38 -21.51 -20.14
CA SER A 97 -13.47 -22.14 -21.47
C SER A 97 -13.04 -21.18 -22.57
N ASN A 98 -13.38 -19.89 -22.42
CA ASN A 98 -12.88 -18.81 -23.27
C ASN A 98 -12.16 -17.73 -22.43
N PRO A 99 -10.87 -17.91 -22.12
CA PRO A 99 -10.15 -17.11 -21.12
C PRO A 99 -10.15 -15.61 -21.38
N GLU A 100 -9.96 -15.16 -22.62
CA GLU A 100 -9.86 -13.74 -22.93
C GLU A 100 -11.19 -13.02 -22.73
N GLU A 101 -12.28 -13.61 -23.22
CA GLU A 101 -13.62 -13.03 -23.12
C GLU A 101 -14.13 -13.04 -21.68
N GLU A 102 -14.00 -14.18 -20.99
CA GLU A 102 -14.47 -14.33 -19.62
C GLU A 102 -13.67 -13.47 -18.62
N ALA A 103 -12.34 -13.37 -18.78
CA ALA A 103 -11.55 -12.47 -17.94
C ALA A 103 -11.91 -11.00 -18.15
N LEU A 104 -12.24 -10.59 -19.38
CA LEU A 104 -12.71 -9.23 -19.66
C LEU A 104 -14.07 -8.94 -19.03
N ARG A 105 -14.99 -9.90 -19.11
CA ARG A 105 -16.32 -9.83 -18.46
C ARG A 105 -16.20 -9.67 -16.95
N ILE A 106 -15.39 -10.50 -16.29
CA ILE A 106 -15.11 -10.37 -14.84
C ILE A 106 -14.47 -9.02 -14.55
N ARG A 107 -13.47 -8.58 -15.34
CA ARG A 107 -12.81 -7.28 -15.14
C ARG A 107 -13.79 -6.09 -15.24
N ASN A 108 -14.81 -6.21 -16.08
CA ASN A 108 -15.90 -5.24 -16.22
C ASN A 108 -16.92 -5.30 -15.08
N GLY A 109 -16.81 -6.28 -14.19
CA GLY A 109 -17.66 -6.45 -13.01
C GLY A 109 -18.81 -7.43 -13.22
N GLU A 110 -18.80 -8.20 -14.31
CA GLU A 110 -19.78 -9.27 -14.52
C GLU A 110 -19.47 -10.46 -13.61
N VAL A 111 -20.53 -11.14 -13.16
CA VAL A 111 -20.43 -12.38 -12.40
C VAL A 111 -20.62 -13.55 -13.37
N ILE A 112 -19.70 -14.50 -13.38
CA ILE A 112 -19.73 -15.66 -14.26
C ILE A 112 -19.95 -16.92 -13.42
N ASP A 113 -20.84 -17.79 -13.88
CA ASP A 113 -21.02 -19.14 -13.34
C ASP A 113 -20.38 -20.14 -14.31
N VAL A 114 -19.43 -20.93 -13.81
CA VAL A 114 -18.79 -22.03 -14.53
C VAL A 114 -18.98 -23.30 -13.72
N ASP A 115 -19.82 -24.21 -14.21
CA ASP A 115 -20.11 -25.50 -13.57
C ASP A 115 -20.55 -25.40 -12.09
N GLY A 116 -21.28 -24.34 -11.74
CA GLY A 116 -21.75 -24.07 -10.37
C GLY A 116 -20.75 -23.31 -9.50
N LEU A 117 -19.60 -22.91 -10.06
CA LEU A 117 -18.62 -22.04 -9.42
C LEU A 117 -18.83 -20.59 -9.86
N ILE A 118 -18.96 -19.70 -8.89
CA ILE A 118 -19.28 -18.30 -9.15
C ILE A 118 -18.01 -17.46 -9.04
N PHE A 119 -17.70 -16.75 -10.12
CA PHE A 119 -16.53 -15.89 -10.23
C PHE A 119 -16.94 -14.43 -10.34
N SER A 120 -16.36 -13.59 -9.49
CA SER A 120 -16.57 -12.15 -9.50
C SER A 120 -15.27 -11.36 -9.32
N LYS A 121 -15.28 -10.11 -9.76
CA LYS A 121 -14.14 -9.21 -9.59
C LYS A 121 -13.87 -8.95 -8.12
N SER A 122 -12.65 -9.20 -7.64
CA SER A 122 -12.31 -8.79 -6.28
C SER A 122 -12.22 -7.28 -6.16
N SER A 123 -12.71 -6.76 -5.04
CA SER A 123 -12.50 -5.37 -4.63
C SER A 123 -11.05 -5.09 -4.21
N ARG A 124 -10.26 -6.14 -3.95
CA ARG A 124 -8.89 -6.05 -3.46
C ARG A 124 -7.91 -5.86 -4.60
N ILE A 125 -7.15 -4.76 -4.55
CA ILE A 125 -6.05 -4.47 -5.48
C ILE A 125 -4.74 -4.46 -4.71
N HIS A 126 -3.78 -5.27 -5.17
CA HIS A 126 -2.44 -5.31 -4.61
C HIS A 126 -1.54 -4.29 -5.31
N ILE A 127 -1.44 -3.09 -4.75
CA ILE A 127 -0.77 -1.96 -5.40
C ILE A 127 0.68 -2.29 -5.77
N LEU A 128 1.41 -2.92 -4.84
CA LEU A 128 2.79 -3.36 -5.07
C LEU A 128 2.89 -4.87 -5.36
N GLY A 129 1.75 -5.55 -5.53
CA GLY A 129 1.69 -6.99 -5.69
C GLY A 129 1.84 -7.73 -4.37
N THR A 130 2.17 -9.01 -4.47
CA THR A 130 2.23 -9.93 -3.33
C THR A 130 3.57 -10.66 -3.27
N ASP A 131 3.94 -11.12 -2.09
CA ASP A 131 5.12 -11.97 -1.92
C ASP A 131 4.86 -13.43 -2.32
N GLY A 132 5.86 -14.30 -2.19
CA GLY A 132 5.72 -15.73 -2.55
C GLY A 132 4.70 -16.52 -1.73
N HIS A 133 4.13 -15.94 -0.67
CA HIS A 133 3.05 -16.54 0.13
C HIS A 133 1.70 -15.85 -0.12
N GLY A 134 1.64 -14.88 -1.05
CA GLY A 134 0.44 -14.13 -1.36
C GLY A 134 0.06 -13.08 -0.33
N ARG A 135 1.01 -12.63 0.49
CA ARG A 135 0.79 -11.50 1.39
C ARG A 135 0.99 -10.20 0.63
N ASP A 136 0.16 -9.19 0.91
CA ASP A 136 0.25 -7.88 0.28
C ASP A 136 1.56 -7.15 0.65
N LEU A 137 2.34 -6.76 -0.36
CA LEU A 137 3.64 -6.12 -0.14
C LEU A 137 3.53 -4.72 0.45
N LEU A 138 2.53 -3.93 0.03
CA LEU A 138 2.36 -2.56 0.51
C LEU A 138 1.91 -2.54 1.98
N ALA A 139 0.97 -3.41 2.34
CA ALA A 139 0.53 -3.60 3.73
C ALA A 139 1.73 -3.94 4.62
N ARG A 140 2.62 -4.81 4.15
CA ARG A 140 3.81 -5.23 4.89
C ARG A 140 4.85 -4.11 5.02
N ILE A 141 5.03 -3.28 3.99
CA ILE A 141 5.90 -2.09 4.07
C ILE A 141 5.36 -1.11 5.12
N PHE A 142 4.06 -0.81 5.08
CA PHE A 142 3.46 0.09 6.06
C PHE A 142 3.53 -0.48 7.48
N GLN A 143 3.26 -1.77 7.67
CA GLN A 143 3.35 -2.39 8.98
C GLN A 143 4.79 -2.48 9.50
N GLY A 144 5.76 -2.77 8.64
CA GLY A 144 7.17 -2.86 9.01
C GLY A 144 7.83 -1.50 9.26
N GLY A 145 7.26 -0.41 8.75
CA GLY A 145 7.74 0.96 8.95
C GLY A 145 7.18 1.66 10.20
N ARG A 146 6.37 0.98 11.02
CA ARG A 146 5.84 1.50 12.29
C ARG A 146 6.75 1.13 13.44
#